data_AF-A0A1Y2FGY1-F1
#
_entry.id   AF-A0A1Y2FGY1-F1
#
_cell.length_a   1.000
_cell.length_b   1.000
_cell.length_c   1.000
_cell.angle_alpha   90.00
_cell.angle_beta   90.00
_cell.angle_gamma   90.00
#
_symmetry.space_group_name_H-M   'P 1'
#
loop_
_entity.id
_entity.type
_entity.pdbx_description
1 polymer ?
#
loop_
_entity_poly.entity_id
_entity_poly.type
_entity_poly.pdbx_seq_one_letter_code
_entity_poly.pdbx_strand_id
1 'polypeptide(L)'
;MRQYAINLREQRRLQARWRSDEARLAGIIMLQNESIEVVVRGRRLNVYGSPLSPFYCDWAFSYAPDEDPWRIREDVDIVITHSPPKGTMDLVPGLVHDGHVGCPHLRDRISQVKPMLHVFGHIRECLLLLLREKKLTCTDEGAEQGLQRTSLDDGGEILSVNAALLNERYEVAYDATVVDL
;
A
#
# COMPACT_ATOMS: atom_id res chain seq x y z
N MET A 1 -3.87 -0.92 29.06
CA MET A 1 -3.67 -1.54 27.72
C MET A 1 -4.93 -1.30 26.92
N ARG A 2 -4.88 -0.53 25.82
CA ARG A 2 -6.01 -0.46 24.89
C ARG A 2 -6.06 -1.79 24.16
N GLN A 3 -7.19 -2.48 24.23
CA GLN A 3 -7.38 -3.71 23.47
C GLN A 3 -7.69 -3.31 22.03
N TYR A 4 -6.72 -3.50 21.14
CA TYR A 4 -6.92 -3.38 19.70
C TYR A 4 -7.75 -4.59 19.26
N ALA A 5 -9.07 -4.46 19.31
CA ALA A 5 -9.95 -5.53 18.85
C ALA A 5 -9.89 -5.59 17.33
N ILE A 6 -9.39 -6.70 16.79
CA ILE A 6 -9.44 -6.99 15.36
C ILE A 6 -10.86 -7.41 15.03
N ASN A 7 -11.45 -6.86 13.97
CA ASN A 7 -12.76 -7.28 13.50
C ASN A 7 -12.69 -8.64 12.80
N LEU A 8 -12.55 -9.71 13.59
CA LEU A 8 -12.41 -11.08 13.10
C LEU A 8 -13.65 -11.55 12.31
N ARG A 9 -14.82 -11.00 12.61
CA ARG A 9 -16.06 -11.31 11.88
C ARG A 9 -15.99 -10.80 10.45
N GLU A 10 -15.67 -9.52 10.26
CA GLU A 10 -15.54 -8.94 8.92
C GLU A 10 -14.34 -9.52 8.17
N GLN A 11 -13.23 -9.80 8.86
CA GLN A 11 -12.09 -10.51 8.26
C GLN A 11 -12.50 -11.86 7.68
N ARG A 12 -13.19 -12.71 8.45
CA ARG A 12 -13.66 -14.02 7.97
C ARG A 12 -14.63 -13.89 6.80
N ARG A 13 -15.53 -12.90 6.85
CA ARG A 13 -16.48 -12.61 5.76
C ARG A 13 -15.76 -12.23 4.46
N LEU A 14 -14.75 -11.34 4.54
CA LEU A 14 -13.96 -10.91 3.40
C LEU A 14 -13.13 -12.09 2.83
N GLN A 15 -12.50 -12.87 3.70
CA GLN A 15 -11.79 -14.08 3.30
C GLN A 15 -12.70 -15.09 2.58
N ALA A 16 -13.89 -15.36 3.12
CA ALA A 16 -14.85 -16.28 2.51
C ALA A 16 -15.29 -15.81 1.12
N ARG A 17 -15.48 -14.50 0.93
CA ARG A 17 -15.86 -13.92 -0.37
C ARG A 17 -14.72 -13.95 -1.38
N TRP A 18 -13.53 -13.49 -0.99
CA TRP A 18 -12.44 -13.22 -1.95
C TRP A 18 -11.50 -14.42 -2.17
N ARG A 19 -11.61 -15.47 -1.36
CA ARG A 19 -10.97 -16.77 -1.60
C ARG A 19 -11.94 -17.82 -2.17
N SER A 20 -13.16 -17.42 -2.54
CA SER A 20 -14.16 -18.32 -3.10
C SER A 20 -13.80 -18.74 -4.53
N ASP A 21 -14.44 -19.81 -5.02
CA ASP A 21 -14.24 -20.25 -6.40
C ASP A 21 -14.82 -19.25 -7.40
N GLU A 22 -15.90 -18.56 -7.04
CA GLU A 22 -16.47 -17.47 -7.85
C GLU A 22 -15.46 -16.33 -8.06
N ALA A 23 -14.72 -15.95 -7.01
CA ALA A 23 -13.67 -14.93 -7.13
C ALA A 23 -12.54 -15.39 -8.06
N ARG A 24 -12.10 -16.65 -7.93
CA ARG A 24 -11.07 -17.23 -8.79
C ARG A 24 -11.52 -17.32 -10.25
N LEU A 25 -12.77 -17.75 -10.49
CA LEU A 25 -13.36 -17.80 -11.84
C LEU A 25 -13.50 -16.41 -12.47
N ALA A 26 -13.66 -15.37 -11.64
CA ALA A 26 -13.61 -13.98 -12.08
C ALA A 26 -12.17 -13.43 -12.29
N GLY A 27 -11.13 -14.26 -12.13
CA GLY A 27 -9.74 -13.86 -12.28
C GLY A 27 -9.16 -13.12 -11.07
N ILE A 28 -9.82 -13.18 -9.91
CA ILE A 28 -9.37 -12.51 -8.69
C ILE A 28 -8.56 -13.47 -7.82
N ILE A 29 -7.36 -13.05 -7.45
CA ILE A 29 -6.49 -13.77 -6.52
C ILE A 29 -6.32 -12.90 -5.28
N MET A 30 -6.90 -13.32 -4.16
CA MET A 30 -6.66 -12.65 -2.88
C MET A 30 -5.30 -13.06 -2.31
N LEU A 31 -4.43 -12.07 -2.11
CA LEU A 31 -3.19 -12.22 -1.36
C LEU A 31 -3.35 -11.69 0.07
N GLN A 32 -3.04 -12.53 1.05
CA GLN A 32 -3.08 -12.17 2.47
C GLN A 32 -1.79 -12.61 3.18
N ASN A 33 -0.80 -11.70 3.21
CA ASN A 33 0.53 -11.95 3.76
C ASN A 33 1.24 -13.10 3.04
N GLU A 34 1.06 -13.17 1.73
CA GLU A 34 1.57 -14.25 0.90
C GLU A 34 2.05 -13.70 -0.45
N SER A 35 2.87 -14.50 -1.12
CA SER A 35 3.40 -14.20 -2.44
C SER A 35 2.88 -15.16 -3.49
N ILE A 36 2.82 -14.70 -4.73
CA ILE A 36 2.52 -15.52 -5.90
C ILE A 36 3.46 -15.13 -7.05
N GLU A 37 3.91 -16.14 -7.80
CA GLU A 37 4.55 -15.90 -9.09
C GLU A 37 3.48 -15.75 -10.17
N VAL A 38 3.54 -14.66 -10.94
CA VAL A 38 2.70 -14.46 -12.12
C VAL A 38 3.57 -14.33 -13.36
N VAL A 39 3.07 -14.85 -14.49
CA VAL A 39 3.74 -14.73 -15.79
C VAL A 39 2.94 -13.80 -16.66
N VAL A 40 3.51 -12.64 -16.98
CA VAL A 40 2.88 -11.63 -17.84
C VAL A 40 3.74 -11.45 -19.09
N ARG A 41 3.18 -11.78 -20.26
CA ARG A 41 3.87 -11.67 -21.55
C ARG A 41 5.28 -12.31 -21.57
N GLY A 42 5.45 -13.43 -20.85
CA GLY A 42 6.72 -14.16 -20.76
C GLY A 42 7.67 -13.68 -19.65
N ARG A 43 7.37 -12.59 -18.94
CA ARG A 43 8.12 -12.14 -17.77
C ARG A 43 7.53 -12.76 -16.50
N ARG A 44 8.39 -13.38 -15.68
CA ARG A 44 8.03 -13.84 -14.33
C ARG A 44 8.15 -12.67 -13.36
N LEU A 45 7.13 -12.49 -12.52
CA LEU A 45 7.09 -11.49 -11.46
C LEU A 45 6.62 -12.15 -10.17
N ASN A 46 7.37 -11.98 -9.09
CA ASN A 46 6.98 -12.39 -7.75
C ASN A 46 6.25 -11.23 -7.06
N VAL A 47 4.96 -11.43 -6.78
CA VAL A 47 4.07 -10.42 -6.23
C VAL A 47 3.69 -10.80 -4.80
N TYR A 48 4.03 -9.96 -3.83
CA TYR A 48 3.58 -10.09 -2.44
C TYR A 48 2.36 -9.20 -2.20
N GLY A 49 1.36 -9.70 -1.48
CA GLY A 49 0.19 -8.92 -1.10
C GLY A 49 -0.19 -9.04 0.38
N SER A 50 -0.56 -7.92 1.00
CA SER A 50 -1.01 -7.87 2.39
C SER A 50 -2.10 -6.83 2.63
N PRO A 51 -3.24 -7.21 3.24
CA PRO A 51 -4.29 -6.28 3.62
C PRO A 51 -4.02 -5.58 4.95
N LEU A 52 -2.87 -5.86 5.60
CA LEU A 52 -2.60 -5.37 6.95
C LEU A 52 -2.50 -3.85 6.99
N SER A 53 -3.08 -3.27 8.05
CA SER A 53 -2.99 -1.84 8.35
C SER A 53 -2.79 -1.62 9.85
N PRO A 54 -1.97 -0.62 10.26
CA PRO A 54 -1.90 -0.23 11.66
C PRO A 54 -3.29 0.15 12.18
N PHE A 55 -3.63 -0.25 13.41
CA PHE A 55 -4.95 0.00 13.96
C PHE A 55 -5.30 1.51 13.97
N TYR A 56 -6.39 1.84 13.27
CA TYR A 56 -7.06 3.15 13.35
C TYR A 56 -8.46 3.01 13.98
N CYS A 57 -9.21 2.01 13.55
CA CYS A 57 -10.54 1.66 14.04
C CYS A 57 -10.79 0.14 13.90
N ASP A 58 -11.98 -0.32 14.28
CA ASP A 58 -12.37 -1.74 14.29
C ASP A 58 -12.67 -2.29 12.87
N TRP A 59 -11.69 -2.14 11.97
CA TRP A 59 -11.69 -2.70 10.62
C TRP A 59 -11.05 -4.09 10.59
N ALA A 60 -11.34 -4.85 9.54
CA ALA A 60 -10.66 -6.11 9.28
C ALA A 60 -9.16 -5.87 9.04
N PHE A 61 -8.32 -6.87 9.35
CA PHE A 61 -6.88 -6.87 9.07
C PHE A 61 -6.07 -5.77 9.77
N SER A 62 -6.58 -5.22 10.88
CA SER A 62 -5.79 -4.30 11.73
C SER A 62 -4.79 -5.07 12.60
N TYR A 63 -3.66 -4.44 12.91
CA TYR A 63 -2.67 -4.93 13.89
C TYR A 63 -2.25 -3.80 14.84
N ALA A 64 -1.64 -4.14 15.98
CA ALA A 64 -1.27 -3.12 16.96
C ALA A 64 -0.11 -2.25 16.42
N PRO A 65 -0.12 -0.92 16.60
CA PRO A 65 0.91 -0.05 15.99
C PRO A 65 2.35 -0.32 16.41
N ASP A 66 2.55 -1.01 17.54
CA ASP A 66 3.84 -1.43 18.10
C ASP A 66 4.29 -2.83 17.62
N GLU A 67 3.48 -3.51 16.81
CA GLU A 67 3.83 -4.79 16.20
C GLU A 67 4.48 -4.60 14.82
N ASP A 68 5.49 -5.42 14.52
CA ASP A 68 6.04 -5.58 13.18
C ASP A 68 5.56 -6.91 12.55
N PRO A 69 4.47 -6.88 11.74
CA PRO A 69 3.95 -8.07 11.09
C PRO A 69 4.62 -8.36 9.75
N TRP A 70 5.54 -7.51 9.25
CA TRP A 70 5.98 -7.58 7.87
C TRP A 70 7.00 -8.70 7.68
N ARG A 71 6.62 -9.71 6.88
CA ARG A 71 7.46 -10.89 6.53
C ARG A 71 7.63 -11.02 5.01
N ILE A 72 7.72 -9.89 4.33
CA ILE A 72 7.98 -9.78 2.89
C ILE A 72 9.35 -10.38 2.60
N ARG A 73 9.57 -11.14 1.54
CA ARG A 73 10.90 -11.69 1.19
C ARG A 73 11.66 -10.75 0.25
N GLU A 74 12.98 -10.88 0.16
CA GLU A 74 13.86 -10.05 -0.70
C GLU A 74 13.76 -10.38 -2.19
N ASP A 75 13.18 -11.53 -2.55
CA ASP A 75 12.98 -11.98 -3.93
C ASP A 75 11.66 -11.48 -4.55
N VAL A 76 11.01 -10.50 -3.92
CA VAL A 76 9.72 -9.95 -4.34
C VAL A 76 9.95 -8.77 -5.28
N ASP A 77 9.43 -8.86 -6.50
CA ASP A 77 9.51 -7.79 -7.49
C ASP A 77 8.48 -6.69 -7.21
N ILE A 78 7.27 -7.08 -6.80
CA ILE A 78 6.14 -6.17 -6.58
C ILE A 78 5.54 -6.41 -5.19
N VAL A 79 5.43 -5.34 -4.41
CA VAL A 79 4.75 -5.36 -3.10
C VAL A 79 3.43 -4.61 -3.22
N ILE A 80 2.35 -5.24 -2.75
CA ILE A 80 1.02 -4.63 -2.65
C ILE A 80 0.60 -4.62 -1.17
N THR A 81 0.41 -3.44 -0.59
CA THR A 81 -0.08 -3.29 0.79
C THR A 81 -1.35 -2.45 0.85
N HIS A 82 -2.16 -2.62 1.89
CA HIS A 82 -3.31 -1.73 2.08
C HIS A 82 -2.87 -0.32 2.48
N SER A 83 -1.97 -0.21 3.48
CA SER A 83 -1.46 1.06 4.01
C SER A 83 -0.12 1.47 3.37
N PRO A 84 0.18 2.79 3.33
CA PRO A 84 1.47 3.29 2.87
C PRO A 84 2.60 3.05 3.89
N PRO A 85 3.86 2.99 3.45
CA PRO A 85 5.01 3.09 4.34
C PRO A 85 5.15 4.53 4.85
N LYS A 86 5.73 4.69 6.06
CA LYS A 86 5.96 6.03 6.62
C LYS A 86 6.88 6.85 5.72
N GLY A 87 6.49 8.08 5.39
CA GLY A 87 7.27 9.00 4.54
C GLY A 87 7.04 8.86 3.03
N THR A 88 6.15 7.96 2.60
CA THR A 88 5.80 7.79 1.18
C THR A 88 4.30 8.02 0.99
N MET A 89 3.94 9.18 0.43
CA MET A 89 2.56 9.58 0.16
C MET A 89 1.59 9.31 1.34
N ASP A 90 2.04 9.61 2.56
CA ASP A 90 1.34 9.33 3.83
C ASP A 90 1.15 10.56 4.73
N LEU A 91 1.37 11.77 4.20
CA LEU A 91 1.14 13.03 4.90
C LEU A 91 -0.35 13.39 5.02
N VAL A 92 -0.88 13.41 6.24
CA VAL A 92 -2.21 13.88 6.62
C VAL A 92 -2.08 14.91 7.76
N PRO A 93 -1.93 16.21 7.45
CA PRO A 93 -1.70 17.27 8.42
C PRO A 93 -2.80 17.34 9.48
N GLY A 94 -2.40 17.49 10.74
CA GLY A 94 -3.31 17.65 11.87
C GLY A 94 -3.90 16.35 12.42
N LEU A 95 -3.64 15.19 11.80
CA LEU A 95 -4.09 13.89 12.32
C LEU A 95 -3.11 13.31 13.36
N VAL A 96 -1.81 13.45 13.13
CA VAL A 96 -0.72 13.02 14.04
C VAL A 96 0.35 14.12 14.14
N HIS A 97 1.25 14.03 15.13
CA HIS A 97 2.19 15.12 15.46
C HIS A 97 3.08 15.55 14.28
N ASP A 98 3.62 14.60 13.51
CA ASP A 98 4.44 14.85 12.33
C ASP A 98 3.64 14.81 11.01
N GLY A 99 2.32 14.62 11.09
CA GLY A 99 1.43 14.43 9.96
C GLY A 99 1.59 13.11 9.20
N HIS A 100 2.58 12.27 9.47
CA HIS A 100 2.84 11.04 8.71
C HIS A 100 2.13 9.84 9.32
N VAL A 101 1.14 9.30 8.61
CA VAL A 101 0.31 8.18 9.11
C VAL A 101 0.71 6.81 8.57
N GLY A 102 1.75 6.75 7.73
CA GLY A 102 2.27 5.50 7.19
C GLY A 102 2.99 4.67 8.24
N CYS A 103 3.16 3.37 7.93
CA CYS A 103 3.77 2.43 8.86
C CYS A 103 5.32 2.52 8.85
N PRO A 104 5.98 2.79 9.99
CA PRO A 104 7.45 2.82 10.06
C PRO A 104 8.08 1.44 9.82
N HIS A 105 7.49 0.36 10.36
CA HIS A 105 7.98 -1.00 10.10
C HIS A 105 7.88 -1.38 8.61
N LEU A 106 6.82 -0.93 7.92
CA LEU A 106 6.69 -1.17 6.48
C LEU A 106 7.76 -0.40 5.71
N ARG A 107 8.01 0.87 6.05
CA ARG A 107 9.10 1.64 5.43
C ARG A 107 10.44 0.91 5.55
N ASP A 108 10.77 0.47 6.76
CA ASP A 108 12.03 -0.22 7.01
C ASP A 108 12.10 -1.53 6.22
N ARG A 109 11.01 -2.32 6.16
CA ARG A 109 10.99 -3.55 5.35
C ARG A 109 11.09 -3.29 3.85
N ILE A 110 10.41 -2.27 3.33
CA ILE A 110 10.48 -1.88 1.91
C ILE A 110 11.90 -1.43 1.55
N SER A 111 12.59 -0.70 2.44
CA SER A 111 13.99 -0.31 2.21
C SER A 111 14.98 -1.49 2.20
N GLN A 112 14.64 -2.59 2.86
CA GLN A 112 15.43 -3.83 2.84
C GLN A 112 15.13 -4.69 1.61
N VAL A 113 13.85 -4.84 1.26
CA VAL A 113 13.39 -5.67 0.13
C VAL A 113 13.68 -5.02 -1.21
N LYS A 114 13.55 -3.68 -1.29
CA LYS A 114 13.78 -2.89 -2.50
C LYS A 114 13.00 -3.40 -3.72
N PRO A 115 11.66 -3.55 -3.62
CA PRO A 115 10.87 -4.02 -4.74
C PRO A 115 10.95 -3.01 -5.89
N MET A 116 10.79 -3.48 -7.12
CA MET A 116 10.69 -2.61 -8.29
C MET A 116 9.48 -1.67 -8.18
N LEU A 117 8.38 -2.18 -7.60
CA LEU A 117 7.13 -1.46 -7.43
C LEU A 117 6.50 -1.74 -6.07
N HIS A 118 6.12 -0.69 -5.35
CA HIS A 118 5.27 -0.76 -4.17
C HIS A 118 3.93 -0.08 -4.44
N VAL A 119 2.84 -0.84 -4.46
CA VAL A 119 1.48 -0.32 -4.61
C VAL A 119 0.78 -0.31 -3.27
N PHE A 120 0.12 0.79 -2.95
CA PHE A 120 -0.72 0.90 -1.75
C PHE A 120 -1.93 1.80 -1.98
N GLY A 121 -2.78 1.92 -0.96
CA GLY A 121 -3.93 2.81 -0.97
C GLY A 121 -4.23 3.31 0.43
N HIS A 122 -5.50 3.20 0.83
CA HIS A 122 -6.03 3.54 2.16
C HIS A 122 -6.04 5.05 2.49
N ILE A 123 -4.92 5.76 2.30
CA ILE A 123 -4.84 7.20 2.57
C ILE A 123 -5.23 7.97 1.31
N ARG A 124 -6.39 8.61 1.36
CA ARG A 124 -7.00 9.37 0.25
C ARG A 124 -6.53 10.82 0.26
N GLU A 125 -6.21 11.33 1.44
CA GLU A 125 -5.87 12.72 1.72
C GLU A 125 -4.50 13.13 1.16
N CYS A 126 -3.56 12.19 1.01
CA CYS A 126 -2.22 12.48 0.51
C CYS A 126 -2.20 12.84 -0.98
N LEU A 127 -3.06 12.21 -1.79
CA LEU A 127 -3.15 12.53 -3.21
C LEU A 127 -3.62 13.98 -3.39
N LEU A 128 -4.51 14.47 -2.51
CA LEU A 128 -4.99 15.85 -2.53
C LEU A 128 -3.94 16.87 -2.05
N LEU A 129 -3.09 16.53 -1.08
CA LEU A 129 -2.07 17.44 -0.54
C LEU A 129 -0.87 17.62 -1.49
N LEU A 130 -0.45 16.53 -2.16
CA LEU A 130 0.53 16.60 -3.24
C LEU A 130 0.06 17.54 -4.37
N LEU A 131 -1.20 17.42 -4.77
CA LEU A 131 -1.84 18.26 -5.78
C LEU A 131 -2.00 19.73 -5.33
N ARG A 132 -2.29 19.98 -4.05
CA ARG A 132 -2.55 21.34 -3.54
C ARG A 132 -1.30 22.15 -3.22
N GLU A 133 -0.21 21.53 -2.75
CA GLU A 133 0.88 22.32 -2.17
C GLU A 133 2.02 22.68 -3.13
N LYS A 134 2.21 22.05 -4.31
CA LYS A 134 3.38 22.29 -5.20
C LYS A 134 4.73 22.38 -4.45
N LYS A 135 4.84 21.75 -3.27
CA LYS A 135 5.92 22.01 -2.29
C LYS A 135 6.70 20.77 -1.85
N LEU A 136 6.45 19.63 -2.47
CA LEU A 136 7.42 18.55 -2.47
C LEU A 136 8.24 18.70 -3.73
N THR A 137 9.55 18.88 -3.56
CA THR A 137 10.54 18.81 -4.65
C THR A 137 10.64 17.36 -5.12
N CYS A 138 9.55 16.84 -5.69
CA CYS A 138 9.58 15.73 -6.63
C CYS A 138 9.73 16.40 -7.99
N THR A 139 10.84 16.22 -8.68
CA THR A 139 11.15 16.96 -9.91
C THR A 139 10.27 16.58 -11.12
N ASP A 140 9.34 15.63 -10.98
CA ASP A 140 8.73 15.00 -12.14
C ASP A 140 7.20 15.06 -12.09
N GLU A 141 6.61 15.18 -13.28
CA GLU A 141 5.18 15.30 -13.64
C GLU A 141 4.22 14.25 -13.02
N GLY A 142 4.70 13.31 -12.20
CA GLY A 142 3.95 12.18 -11.64
C GLY A 142 3.20 12.42 -10.32
N ALA A 143 3.38 13.58 -9.68
CA ALA A 143 2.68 13.91 -8.43
C ALA A 143 1.15 13.99 -8.61
N GLU A 144 0.65 14.27 -9.82
CA GLU A 144 -0.79 14.26 -10.12
C GLU A 144 -1.39 12.86 -10.27
N GLN A 145 -0.55 11.83 -10.44
CA GLN A 145 -0.96 10.45 -10.74
C GLN A 145 -0.73 9.48 -9.55
N GLY A 146 -0.41 10.03 -8.37
CA GLY A 146 -0.13 9.23 -7.17
C GLY A 146 1.16 8.41 -7.29
N LEU A 147 2.16 8.91 -8.03
CA LEU A 147 3.44 8.23 -8.25
C LEU A 147 4.56 8.93 -7.49
N GLN A 148 5.38 8.16 -6.78
CA GLN A 148 6.59 8.65 -6.09
C GLN A 148 7.77 7.73 -6.36
N ARG A 149 8.91 8.30 -6.77
CA ARG A 149 10.20 7.61 -6.85
C ARG A 149 11.03 7.92 -5.60
N THR A 150 11.61 6.88 -5.00
CA THR A 150 12.48 7.02 -3.84
C THR A 150 13.84 6.41 -4.16
N SER A 151 14.87 7.24 -4.26
CA SER A 151 16.25 6.80 -4.39
C SER A 151 16.77 6.25 -3.06
N LEU A 152 17.55 5.19 -3.13
CA LEU A 152 18.19 4.51 -2.00
C LEU A 152 19.68 4.85 -1.94
N ASP A 153 20.29 4.73 -0.75
CA ASP A 153 21.69 5.09 -0.52
C ASP A 153 22.69 4.28 -1.37
N ASP A 154 22.32 3.08 -1.81
CA ASP A 154 23.11 2.23 -2.68
C ASP A 154 22.89 2.48 -4.18
N GLY A 155 22.15 3.53 -4.53
CA GLY A 155 21.82 3.90 -5.91
C GLY A 155 20.63 3.15 -6.49
N GLY A 156 19.96 2.28 -5.71
CA GLY A 156 18.69 1.67 -6.09
C GLY A 156 17.54 2.69 -6.11
N GLU A 157 16.44 2.35 -6.77
CA GLU A 157 15.22 3.16 -6.78
C GLU A 157 14.01 2.27 -6.51
N ILE A 158 13.06 2.78 -5.72
CA ILE A 158 11.75 2.16 -5.50
C ILE A 158 10.70 3.06 -6.11
N LEU A 159 9.89 2.50 -7.01
CA LEU A 159 8.70 3.16 -7.52
C LEU A 159 7.50 2.86 -6.61
N SER A 160 6.84 3.89 -6.11
CA SER A 160 5.68 3.77 -5.24
C SER A 160 4.44 4.38 -5.88
N VAL A 161 3.29 3.69 -5.77
CA VAL A 161 2.00 4.14 -6.31
C VAL A 161 0.94 4.14 -5.20
N ASN A 162 0.30 5.28 -4.98
CA ASN A 162 -0.95 5.35 -4.24
C ASN A 162 -2.11 5.19 -5.22
N ALA A 163 -2.70 3.99 -5.25
CA ALA A 163 -3.81 3.61 -6.12
C ALA A 163 -5.20 3.90 -5.51
N ALA A 164 -5.31 4.85 -4.59
CA ALA A 164 -6.60 5.27 -4.05
C ALA A 164 -7.45 5.95 -5.15
N LEU A 165 -8.60 5.36 -5.49
CA LEU A 165 -9.51 5.89 -6.51
C LEU A 165 -10.50 6.92 -5.97
N LEU A 166 -10.77 6.87 -4.66
CA LEU A 166 -11.82 7.67 -4.02
C LEU A 166 -11.25 8.92 -3.37
N ASN A 167 -11.94 10.05 -3.50
CA ASN A 167 -11.68 11.26 -2.71
C ASN A 167 -12.31 11.17 -1.30
N GLU A 168 -12.17 12.25 -0.52
CA GLU A 168 -12.74 12.39 0.83
C GLU A 168 -14.28 12.38 0.87
N ARG A 169 -14.93 12.55 -0.29
CA ARG A 169 -16.38 12.52 -0.47
C ARG A 169 -16.89 11.15 -0.93
N TYR A 170 -16.01 10.14 -1.01
CA TYR A 170 -16.32 8.80 -1.51
C TYR A 170 -16.74 8.76 -2.98
N GLU A 171 -16.28 9.73 -3.76
CA GLU A 171 -16.48 9.79 -5.20
C GLU A 171 -15.24 9.25 -5.91
N VAL A 172 -15.41 8.57 -7.03
CA VAL A 172 -14.30 8.21 -7.91
C VAL A 172 -13.74 9.50 -8.50
N ALA A 173 -12.54 9.87 -8.08
CA ALA A 173 -11.92 11.15 -8.42
C ALA A 173 -10.59 10.99 -9.15
N TYR A 174 -10.02 9.79 -9.13
CA TYR A 174 -8.70 9.49 -9.68
C TYR A 174 -8.80 8.35 -10.68
N ASP A 175 -8.09 8.49 -11.79
CA ASP A 175 -7.99 7.46 -12.83
C ASP A 175 -7.10 6.30 -12.39
N ALA A 176 -7.19 5.19 -13.10
CA ALA A 176 -6.25 4.10 -12.92
C ALA A 176 -4.83 4.53 -13.35
N THR A 177 -3.86 4.38 -12.45
CA THR A 177 -2.45 4.63 -12.75
C THR A 177 -1.87 3.46 -13.56
N VAL A 178 -1.26 3.76 -14.71
CA VAL A 178 -0.53 2.78 -15.52
C VAL A 178 0.96 2.95 -15.24
N VAL A 179 1.64 1.83 -14.95
CA VAL A 179 3.07 1.79 -14.69
C VAL A 179 3.73 0.78 -15.60
N ASP A 180 4.76 1.22 -16.31
CA ASP A 180 5.65 0.36 -17.10
C ASP A 180 6.83 -0.10 -16.22
N LEU A 181 7.03 -1.43 -16.15
CA LEU A 181 8.06 -2.11 -15.35
C LEU A 181 9.09 -2.84 -16.22
#